data_AF-A0A1M6N383-F1
#
_entry.id   AF-A0A1M6N383-F1
#
_cell.length_a   1.000
_cell.length_b   1.000
_cell.length_c   1.000
_cell.angle_alpha   90.00
_cell.angle_beta   90.00
_cell.angle_gamma   90.00
#
_symmetry.space_group_name_H-M   'P 1'
#
loop_
_entity.id
_entity.type
_entity.pdbx_description
1 polymer ?
#
loop_
_entity_poly.entity_id
_entity_poly.type
_entity_poly.pdbx_seq_one_letter_code
_entity_poly.pdbx_strand_id
1 'polypeptide(L)'
;MQGYTEKIRKYAADETHIGLLDKPDGTGEVGLRDQDKGNRLAVRFTLKLDNELIKKIRYQVFGCGFTIAACAAIAELSEGHSLQESIQCTPDLINRKLGGLPEERNYCAELAAQAFQAAVNSARNGAKPVAAEIQPEAEEDLNPRVNRRDPFYRALLDTDIPPGIFYEDRQMFAGLLTLAKQEGGIMTNRLGLKSTDVDKILAIYFPGFDRRKVTSSEPQPKQTPPPGINPDVLSILLSHVPCDQAGRKAHLAELLAKAIACRAALPGHLWVSMGLLKRPQLTAAIRRHLPTLALANNKGMRWKRYLFKQACDMNGGVMCKSPNCADCSDYHLCFAPENA
;
A
#
# COMPACT_ATOMS: atom_id res chain seq x y z
N MET A 1 -2.60 -5.07 15.39
CA MET A 1 -2.43 -5.80 14.11
C MET A 1 -3.78 -6.25 13.56
N GLN A 2 -4.55 -5.37 12.93
CA GLN A 2 -5.77 -5.77 12.19
C GLN A 2 -5.38 -6.47 10.87
N GLY A 3 -6.11 -7.51 10.48
CA GLY A 3 -5.92 -8.26 9.21
C GLY A 3 -5.01 -9.49 9.28
N TYR A 4 -4.22 -9.67 10.35
CA TYR A 4 -3.53 -10.95 10.60
C TYR A 4 -4.46 -11.88 11.36
N THR A 5 -4.97 -12.90 10.66
CA THR A 5 -5.56 -14.06 11.33
C THR A 5 -4.47 -14.74 12.18
N GLU A 6 -4.88 -15.50 13.19
CA GLU A 6 -3.95 -16.30 14.00
C GLU A 6 -3.07 -17.20 13.13
N LYS A 7 -3.65 -17.73 12.05
CA LYS A 7 -2.96 -18.54 11.06
C LYS A 7 -1.88 -17.76 10.32
N ILE A 8 -2.16 -16.55 9.84
CA ILE A 8 -1.15 -15.70 9.19
C ILE A 8 -0.03 -15.34 10.17
N ARG A 9 -0.33 -15.05 11.44
CA ARG A 9 0.72 -14.79 12.46
C ARG A 9 1.63 -15.99 12.65
N LYS A 10 1.03 -17.19 12.76
CA LYS A 10 1.77 -18.44 12.90
C LYS A 10 2.75 -18.63 11.73
N TYR A 11 2.26 -18.52 10.49
CA TYR A 11 3.10 -18.69 9.30
C TYR A 11 4.16 -17.60 9.15
N ALA A 12 3.83 -16.34 9.48
CA ALA A 12 4.78 -15.23 9.40
C ALA A 12 5.91 -15.31 10.43
N ALA A 13 5.68 -16.00 11.56
CA ALA A 13 6.66 -16.23 12.61
C ALA A 13 7.39 -17.58 12.47
N ASP A 14 7.03 -18.39 11.47
CA ASP A 14 7.65 -19.68 11.22
C ASP A 14 8.95 -19.51 10.42
N GLU A 15 10.08 -19.78 11.08
CA GLU A 15 11.42 -19.64 10.49
C GLU A 15 11.96 -20.96 9.90
N THR A 16 11.19 -22.06 9.95
CA THR A 16 11.65 -23.42 9.59
C THR A 16 12.28 -23.52 8.20
N HIS A 17 11.72 -22.78 7.24
CA HIS A 17 12.14 -22.82 5.83
C HIS A 17 12.87 -21.55 5.37
N ILE A 18 13.24 -20.66 6.29
CA ILE A 18 13.97 -19.44 5.94
C ILE A 18 15.43 -19.79 5.59
N GLY A 19 15.96 -19.14 4.56
CA GLY A 19 17.35 -19.21 4.15
C GLY A 19 17.50 -19.66 2.70
N LEU A 20 18.70 -20.14 2.36
CA LEU A 20 19.03 -20.67 1.05
C LEU A 20 19.70 -22.03 1.21
N LEU A 21 19.44 -22.91 0.25
CA LEU A 21 20.15 -24.19 0.15
C LEU A 21 21.48 -23.98 -0.58
N ASP A 22 22.52 -24.69 -0.15
CA ASP A 22 23.74 -24.83 -0.95
C ASP A 22 23.48 -25.75 -2.14
N LYS A 23 23.98 -25.37 -3.32
CA LYS A 23 23.81 -26.09 -4.60
C LYS A 23 22.37 -26.61 -4.81
N PRO A 24 21.38 -25.71 -4.88
CA PRO A 24 20.00 -26.10 -5.12
C PRO A 24 19.83 -26.65 -6.53
N ASP A 25 18.92 -27.61 -6.67
CA ASP A 25 18.56 -28.20 -7.97
C ASP A 25 17.58 -27.29 -8.72
N GLY A 26 16.92 -26.34 -8.05
CA GLY A 26 16.12 -25.30 -8.68
C GLY A 26 16.17 -23.98 -7.91
N THR A 27 16.27 -22.87 -8.64
CA THR A 27 16.25 -21.50 -8.07
C THR A 27 15.30 -20.61 -8.85
N GLY A 28 14.37 -19.98 -8.13
CA GLY A 28 13.38 -19.07 -8.71
C GLY A 28 13.37 -17.74 -7.97
N GLU A 29 13.33 -16.65 -8.73
CA GLU A 29 13.46 -15.30 -8.20
C GLU A 29 12.43 -14.36 -8.79
N VAL A 30 11.90 -13.47 -7.95
CA VAL A 30 11.12 -12.30 -8.38
C VAL A 30 11.66 -11.10 -7.63
N GLY A 31 11.85 -9.97 -8.33
CA GLY A 31 12.26 -8.69 -7.73
C GLY A 31 13.75 -8.61 -7.31
N LEU A 32 14.62 -9.51 -7.81
CA LEU A 32 16.05 -9.57 -7.45
C LEU A 32 17.02 -9.21 -8.60
N ARG A 33 16.52 -8.74 -9.75
CA ARG A 33 17.35 -8.28 -10.88
C ARG A 33 18.12 -6.99 -10.50
N ASP A 34 19.24 -6.71 -11.16
CA ASP A 34 20.12 -5.57 -10.82
C ASP A 34 19.41 -4.20 -10.85
N GLN A 35 18.39 -4.04 -11.69
CA GLN A 35 17.54 -2.85 -11.76
C GLN A 35 16.47 -2.76 -10.65
N ASP A 36 16.17 -3.88 -9.97
CA ASP A 36 15.17 -4.00 -8.90
C ASP A 36 15.81 -4.23 -7.51
N LYS A 37 17.14 -4.44 -7.47
CA LYS A 37 17.93 -4.61 -6.26
C LYS A 37 17.80 -3.38 -5.37
N GLY A 38 17.23 -3.60 -4.18
CA GLY A 38 17.07 -2.53 -3.21
C GLY A 38 15.95 -1.55 -3.57
N ASN A 39 14.81 -1.99 -4.13
CA ASN A 39 13.62 -1.14 -4.14
C ASN A 39 12.24 -1.83 -4.16
N ARG A 40 12.13 -3.16 -4.12
CA ARG A 40 10.83 -3.83 -4.29
C ARG A 40 10.69 -5.11 -3.46
N LEU A 41 9.44 -5.55 -3.30
CA LEU A 41 9.09 -6.85 -2.76
C LEU A 41 9.85 -7.92 -3.55
N ALA A 42 10.65 -8.72 -2.88
CA ALA A 42 11.46 -9.75 -3.53
C ALA A 42 11.32 -11.09 -2.83
N VAL A 43 11.28 -12.16 -3.62
CA VAL A 43 11.18 -13.53 -3.12
C VAL A 43 12.14 -14.40 -3.94
N ARG A 44 12.91 -15.22 -3.25
CA ARG A 44 13.73 -16.29 -3.82
C ARG A 44 13.34 -17.60 -3.19
N PHE A 45 13.10 -18.61 -4.00
CA PHE A 45 13.00 -20.00 -3.58
C PHE A 45 14.20 -20.81 -4.08
N THR A 46 14.67 -21.73 -3.24
CA THR A 46 15.69 -22.72 -3.56
C THR A 46 15.17 -24.11 -3.21
N LEU A 47 15.29 -25.06 -4.14
CA LEU A 47 14.76 -26.41 -4.02
C LEU A 47 15.90 -27.42 -4.08
N LYS A 48 15.83 -28.47 -3.25
CA LYS A 48 16.64 -29.69 -3.37
C LYS A 48 15.73 -30.86 -3.68
N LEU A 49 16.10 -31.62 -4.70
CA LEU A 49 15.32 -32.74 -5.19
C LEU A 49 15.93 -34.09 -4.79
N ASP A 50 15.06 -35.09 -4.72
CA ASP A 50 15.40 -36.50 -4.61
C ASP A 50 14.38 -37.28 -5.47
N ASN A 51 14.82 -37.79 -6.62
CA ASN A 51 13.95 -38.47 -7.61
C ASN A 51 12.66 -37.68 -7.92
N GLU A 52 12.80 -36.42 -8.34
CA GLU A 52 11.70 -35.48 -8.66
C GLU A 52 10.82 -35.02 -7.48
N LEU A 53 11.08 -35.49 -6.25
CA LEU A 53 10.43 -35.01 -5.04
C LEU A 53 11.20 -33.83 -4.45
N ILE A 54 10.48 -32.79 -4.01
CA ILE A 54 11.06 -31.65 -3.30
C ILE A 54 11.41 -32.08 -1.88
N LYS A 55 12.61 -32.61 -1.69
CA LYS A 55 13.11 -33.07 -0.39
C LYS A 55 13.34 -31.92 0.59
N LYS A 56 13.82 -30.78 0.07
CA LYS A 56 13.97 -29.56 0.85
C LYS A 56 13.58 -28.34 0.04
N ILE A 57 12.92 -27.41 0.70
CA ILE A 57 12.62 -26.07 0.17
C ILE A 57 13.11 -25.02 1.16
N ARG A 58 13.78 -23.98 0.66
CA ARG A 58 14.13 -22.80 1.44
C ARG A 58 13.80 -21.53 0.68
N TYR A 59 13.43 -20.49 1.40
CA TYR A 59 13.12 -19.21 0.81
C TYR A 59 13.81 -18.04 1.51
N GLN A 60 14.07 -17.00 0.72
CA GLN A 60 14.47 -15.70 1.19
C GLN A 60 13.46 -14.67 0.68
N VAL A 61 13.00 -13.79 1.57
CA VAL A 61 11.96 -12.81 1.25
C VAL A 61 12.32 -11.45 1.80
N PHE A 62 12.21 -10.44 0.94
CA PHE A 62 12.24 -9.03 1.27
C PHE A 62 10.84 -8.48 1.06
N GLY A 63 9.98 -8.63 2.07
CA GLY A 63 8.58 -8.25 1.98
C GLY A 63 7.87 -8.13 3.33
N CYS A 64 6.56 -7.89 3.29
CA CYS A 64 5.73 -7.78 4.49
C CYS A 64 5.40 -9.16 5.07
N GLY A 65 4.93 -9.24 6.32
CA GLY A 65 4.64 -10.53 6.95
C GLY A 65 3.56 -11.37 6.24
N PHE A 66 2.69 -10.78 5.41
CA PHE A 66 1.79 -11.54 4.53
C PHE A 66 2.55 -12.27 3.43
N THR A 67 3.61 -11.66 2.88
CA THR A 67 4.53 -12.28 1.91
C THR A 67 5.34 -13.39 2.56
N ILE A 68 5.81 -13.19 3.80
CA ILE A 68 6.49 -14.23 4.59
C ILE A 68 5.54 -15.41 4.81
N ALA A 69 4.32 -15.13 5.28
CA ALA A 69 3.31 -16.16 5.51
C ALA A 69 2.97 -16.95 4.25
N ALA A 70 2.85 -16.26 3.10
CA ALA A 70 2.63 -16.92 1.80
C ALA A 70 3.80 -17.84 1.44
N CYS A 71 5.05 -17.40 1.63
CA CYS A 71 6.22 -18.23 1.33
C CYS A 71 6.32 -19.46 2.25
N ALA A 72 6.04 -19.28 3.55
CA ALA A 72 5.99 -20.38 4.51
C ALA A 72 4.87 -21.37 4.16
N ALA A 73 3.69 -20.89 3.76
CA ALA A 73 2.59 -21.74 3.34
C ALA A 73 2.95 -22.55 2.08
N ILE A 74 3.63 -21.95 1.09
CA ILE A 74 4.14 -22.67 -0.08
C ILE A 74 5.14 -23.75 0.34
N ALA A 75 6.09 -23.41 1.22
CA ALA A 75 7.08 -24.37 1.70
C ALA A 75 6.44 -25.61 2.33
N GLU A 76 5.46 -25.42 3.22
CA GLU A 76 4.73 -26.52 3.84
C GLU A 76 3.87 -27.30 2.83
N LEU A 77 3.28 -26.62 1.84
CA LEU A 77 2.44 -27.27 0.82
C LEU A 77 3.25 -28.10 -0.19
N SER A 78 4.54 -27.81 -0.36
CA SER A 78 5.34 -28.35 -1.46
C SER A 78 6.49 -29.25 -1.01
N GLU A 79 7.00 -29.13 0.21
CA GLU A 79 8.01 -30.07 0.73
C GLU A 79 7.43 -31.49 0.78
N GLY A 80 8.19 -32.47 0.31
CA GLY A 80 7.77 -33.87 0.19
C GLY A 80 6.93 -34.20 -1.06
N HIS A 81 6.50 -33.22 -1.85
CA HIS A 81 5.69 -33.44 -3.05
C HIS A 81 6.55 -33.44 -4.32
N SER A 82 6.02 -34.02 -5.40
CA SER A 82 6.67 -34.00 -6.71
C SER A 82 6.66 -32.61 -7.34
N LEU A 83 7.57 -32.38 -8.28
CA LEU A 83 7.54 -31.16 -9.12
C LEU A 83 6.22 -31.05 -9.90
N GLN A 84 5.56 -32.15 -10.25
CA GLN A 84 4.29 -32.13 -10.99
C GLN A 84 3.13 -31.62 -10.13
N GLU A 85 3.02 -32.13 -8.91
CA GLU A 85 2.01 -31.68 -7.94
C GLU A 85 2.25 -30.23 -7.53
N SER A 86 3.51 -29.85 -7.37
CA SER A 86 3.91 -28.51 -6.94
C SER A 86 3.51 -27.40 -7.93
N ILE A 87 3.33 -27.71 -9.22
CA ILE A 87 2.79 -26.74 -10.19
C ILE A 87 1.36 -26.30 -9.84
N GLN A 88 0.59 -27.11 -9.10
CA GLN A 88 -0.77 -26.77 -8.70
C GLN A 88 -0.81 -25.79 -7.51
N CYS A 89 0.34 -25.33 -7.02
CA CYS A 89 0.42 -24.33 -5.97
C CYS A 89 0.08 -22.94 -6.53
N THR A 90 -1.21 -22.60 -6.51
CA THR A 90 -1.76 -21.33 -7.01
C THR A 90 -1.93 -20.28 -5.89
N PRO A 91 -2.03 -18.98 -6.23
CA PRO A 91 -2.32 -17.92 -5.26
C PRO A 91 -3.57 -18.20 -4.41
N ASP A 92 -4.63 -18.72 -5.03
CA ASP A 92 -5.87 -19.08 -4.35
C ASP A 92 -5.68 -20.22 -3.34
N LEU A 93 -4.86 -21.22 -3.68
CA LEU A 93 -4.55 -22.31 -2.77
C LEU A 93 -3.77 -21.81 -1.56
N ILE A 94 -2.79 -20.93 -1.78
CA ILE A 94 -2.02 -20.28 -0.71
C ILE A 94 -2.95 -19.44 0.17
N ASN A 95 -3.84 -18.67 -0.45
CA ASN A 95 -4.80 -17.82 0.25
C ASN A 95 -5.73 -18.66 1.16
N ARG A 96 -6.29 -19.75 0.63
CA ARG A 96 -7.08 -20.72 1.42
C ARG A 96 -6.26 -21.35 2.53
N LYS A 97 -5.00 -21.73 2.26
CA LYS A 97 -4.10 -22.29 3.27
C LYS A 97 -3.85 -21.30 4.41
N LEU A 98 -3.75 -20.01 4.14
CA LEU A 98 -3.61 -18.96 5.15
C LEU A 98 -4.92 -18.58 5.86
N GLY A 99 -6.06 -19.14 5.45
CA GLY A 99 -7.37 -18.83 6.01
C GLY A 99 -7.94 -17.50 5.54
N GLY A 100 -7.50 -17.01 4.37
CA GLY A 100 -7.90 -15.72 3.83
C GLY A 100 -6.90 -14.61 4.17
N LEU A 101 -6.19 -14.13 3.15
CA LEU A 101 -5.49 -12.86 3.13
C LEU A 101 -6.52 -11.73 2.95
N PRO A 102 -6.29 -10.57 3.55
CA PRO A 102 -7.02 -9.35 3.17
C PRO A 102 -6.93 -9.12 1.66
N GLU A 103 -8.00 -8.64 1.05
CA GLU A 103 -8.12 -8.46 -0.41
C GLU A 103 -6.98 -7.59 -0.96
N GLU A 104 -6.60 -6.55 -0.23
CA GLU A 104 -5.48 -5.65 -0.54
C GLU A 104 -4.09 -6.27 -0.36
N ARG A 105 -4.01 -7.56 -0.03
CA ARG A 105 -2.79 -8.35 0.18
C ARG A 105 -2.75 -9.61 -0.67
N ASN A 106 -3.71 -9.86 -1.55
CA ASN A 106 -3.69 -11.01 -2.47
C ASN A 106 -2.41 -11.07 -3.33
N TYR A 107 -1.88 -9.89 -3.71
CA TYR A 107 -0.61 -9.79 -4.44
C TYR A 107 0.58 -10.47 -3.73
N CYS A 108 0.54 -10.60 -2.40
CA CYS A 108 1.59 -11.29 -1.64
C CYS A 108 1.65 -12.78 -1.96
N ALA A 109 0.49 -13.42 -2.17
CA ALA A 109 0.40 -14.80 -2.59
C ALA A 109 0.80 -14.97 -4.06
N GLU A 110 0.42 -14.03 -4.92
CA GLU A 110 0.80 -14.03 -6.34
C GLU A 110 2.32 -13.94 -6.52
N LEU A 111 2.98 -12.99 -5.84
CA LEU A 111 4.42 -12.82 -5.89
C LEU A 111 5.17 -14.09 -5.44
N ALA A 112 4.74 -14.66 -4.30
CA ALA A 112 5.35 -15.86 -3.76
C ALA A 112 5.15 -17.07 -4.70
N ALA A 113 3.95 -17.23 -5.26
CA ALA A 113 3.64 -18.28 -6.23
C ALA A 113 4.50 -18.16 -7.49
N GLN A 114 4.67 -16.95 -8.04
CA GLN A 114 5.50 -16.72 -9.23
C GLN A 114 6.96 -17.12 -8.98
N ALA A 115 7.55 -16.71 -7.85
CA ALA A 115 8.91 -17.08 -7.49
C ALA A 115 9.06 -18.61 -7.30
N PHE A 116 8.06 -19.25 -6.70
CA PHE A 116 8.07 -20.69 -6.51
C PHE A 116 7.95 -21.46 -7.84
N GLN A 117 7.04 -21.04 -8.72
CA GLN A 117 6.89 -21.63 -10.06
C GLN A 117 8.16 -21.46 -10.90
N ALA A 118 8.83 -20.31 -10.78
CA ALA A 118 10.15 -20.10 -11.38
C ALA A 118 11.18 -21.11 -10.84
N ALA A 119 11.15 -21.43 -9.55
CA ALA A 119 12.07 -22.40 -8.95
C ALA A 119 11.77 -23.84 -9.41
N VAL A 120 10.49 -24.21 -9.54
CA VAL A 120 10.06 -25.50 -10.09
C VAL A 120 10.51 -25.63 -11.55
N ASN A 121 10.32 -24.58 -12.37
CA ASN A 121 10.77 -24.55 -13.75
C ASN A 121 12.30 -24.59 -13.88
N SER A 122 13.01 -23.89 -13.00
CA SER A 122 14.48 -23.99 -12.89
C SER A 122 14.91 -25.44 -12.64
N ALA A 123 14.22 -26.14 -11.73
CA ALA A 123 14.55 -27.51 -11.38
C ALA A 123 14.35 -28.50 -12.53
N ARG A 124 13.32 -28.27 -13.36
CA ARG A 124 13.08 -29.08 -14.58
C ARG A 124 14.07 -28.81 -15.70
N ASN A 125 14.65 -27.61 -15.73
CA ASN A 125 15.45 -27.11 -16.86
C ASN A 125 16.96 -27.00 -16.53
N GLY A 126 17.46 -27.89 -15.67
CA GLY A 126 18.90 -28.02 -15.39
C GLY A 126 19.45 -26.98 -14.39
N ALA A 127 18.67 -26.63 -13.36
CA ALA A 127 19.09 -25.82 -12.20
C ALA A 127 19.56 -24.39 -12.52
N LYS A 128 19.25 -23.85 -13.71
CA LYS A 128 19.56 -22.45 -14.05
C LYS A 128 18.59 -21.52 -13.33
N PRO A 129 19.05 -20.48 -12.62
CA PRO A 129 18.16 -19.53 -11.96
C PRO A 129 17.18 -18.90 -12.94
N VAL A 130 15.89 -18.89 -12.59
CA VAL A 130 14.83 -18.26 -13.39
C VAL A 130 14.34 -17.02 -12.66
N ALA A 131 14.55 -15.85 -13.26
CA ALA A 131 14.00 -14.59 -12.78
C ALA A 131 12.67 -14.30 -13.47
N ALA A 132 11.56 -14.49 -12.77
CA ALA A 132 10.24 -14.10 -13.27
C ALA A 132 10.07 -12.57 -13.20
N GLU A 133 9.46 -12.01 -14.24
CA GLU A 133 9.15 -10.58 -14.31
C GLU A 133 7.91 -10.29 -13.48
N ILE A 134 8.01 -9.26 -12.63
CA ILE A 134 6.81 -8.66 -12.04
C ILE A 134 6.05 -8.06 -13.21
N GLN A 135 4.88 -8.60 -13.56
CA GLN A 135 3.98 -7.89 -14.47
C GLN A 135 3.69 -6.51 -13.84
N PRO A 136 3.93 -5.40 -14.57
CA PRO A 136 4.01 -4.07 -14.00
C PRO A 136 2.62 -3.50 -13.70
N GLU A 137 1.90 -4.09 -12.76
CA GLU A 137 0.79 -3.41 -12.09
C GLU A 137 1.33 -2.44 -11.01
N ALA A 138 2.63 -2.53 -10.66
CA ALA A 138 3.28 -1.69 -9.65
C ALA A 138 3.93 -0.39 -10.19
N GLU A 139 4.01 -0.22 -11.52
CA GLU A 139 4.59 0.98 -12.14
C GLU A 139 3.50 2.01 -12.56
N GLU A 140 2.25 1.57 -12.70
CA GLU A 140 1.09 2.46 -12.80
C GLU A 140 0.85 3.27 -11.51
N ASP A 141 1.34 2.78 -10.37
CA ASP A 141 1.12 3.32 -9.01
C ASP A 141 1.93 4.60 -8.68
N LEU A 142 2.78 5.07 -9.61
CA LEU A 142 3.48 6.36 -9.53
C LEU A 142 2.81 7.44 -10.39
N ASN A 143 1.89 7.07 -11.28
CA ASN A 143 1.21 8.04 -12.12
C ASN A 143 0.02 8.67 -11.38
N PRO A 144 -0.22 9.98 -11.55
CA PRO A 144 -1.43 10.60 -11.04
C PRO A 144 -2.67 9.94 -11.63
N ARG A 145 -3.56 9.42 -10.77
CA ARG A 145 -4.85 8.86 -11.20
C ARG A 145 -5.84 9.92 -11.67
N VAL A 146 -5.64 11.15 -11.22
CA VAL A 146 -6.37 12.33 -11.68
C VAL A 146 -5.47 13.14 -12.60
N ASN A 147 -6.03 13.68 -13.70
CA ASN A 147 -5.32 14.58 -14.59
C ASN A 147 -6.10 15.88 -14.76
N ARG A 148 -5.41 16.96 -15.16
CA ARG A 148 -6.01 18.30 -15.31
C ARG A 148 -7.07 18.42 -16.40
N ARG A 149 -7.19 17.42 -17.28
CA ARG A 149 -8.19 17.41 -18.36
C ARG A 149 -9.49 16.73 -17.93
N ASP A 150 -9.53 16.09 -16.76
CA ASP A 150 -10.75 15.47 -16.23
C ASP A 150 -11.88 16.53 -16.12
N PRO A 151 -13.05 16.30 -16.75
CA PRO A 151 -14.13 17.28 -16.77
C PRO A 151 -14.66 17.66 -15.39
N PHE A 152 -14.68 16.71 -14.45
CA PHE A 152 -15.15 16.96 -13.08
C PHE A 152 -14.11 17.75 -12.29
N TYR A 153 -12.82 17.42 -12.44
CA TYR A 153 -11.73 18.19 -11.85
C TYR A 153 -11.73 19.64 -12.33
N ARG A 154 -11.90 19.86 -13.65
CA ARG A 154 -11.97 21.21 -14.24
C ARG A 154 -13.20 21.96 -13.75
N ALA A 155 -14.37 21.33 -13.78
CA ALA A 155 -15.61 21.98 -13.33
C ALA A 155 -15.55 22.44 -11.86
N LEU A 156 -14.81 21.74 -10.99
CA LEU A 156 -14.56 22.19 -9.62
C LEU A 156 -13.63 23.41 -9.59
N LEU A 157 -12.53 23.39 -10.35
CA LEU A 157 -11.57 24.49 -10.34
C LEU A 157 -12.03 25.73 -11.11
N ASP A 158 -13.00 25.57 -12.03
CA ASP A 158 -13.59 26.66 -12.81
C ASP A 158 -14.57 27.52 -11.97
N THR A 159 -14.91 27.12 -10.74
CA THR A 159 -15.67 27.99 -9.82
C THR A 159 -14.83 29.17 -9.34
N ASP A 160 -15.49 30.21 -8.86
CA ASP A 160 -14.83 31.39 -8.28
C ASP A 160 -13.86 31.01 -7.16
N ILE A 161 -12.76 31.76 -7.04
CA ILE A 161 -11.79 31.61 -5.96
C ILE A 161 -12.30 32.36 -4.73
N PRO A 162 -12.66 31.66 -3.64
CA PRO A 162 -13.11 32.33 -2.42
C PRO A 162 -11.98 33.15 -1.78
N PRO A 163 -12.27 34.31 -1.17
CA PRO A 163 -11.25 35.12 -0.51
C PRO A 163 -10.63 34.36 0.68
N GLY A 164 -9.30 34.44 0.81
CA GLY A 164 -8.56 33.80 1.90
C GLY A 164 -8.31 32.30 1.72
N ILE A 165 -8.72 31.70 0.59
CA ILE A 165 -8.50 30.29 0.28
C ILE A 165 -7.32 30.13 -0.69
N PHE A 166 -6.36 29.28 -0.33
CA PHE A 166 -5.22 28.95 -1.17
C PHE A 166 -5.64 28.09 -2.37
N TYR A 167 -5.07 28.39 -3.55
CA TYR A 167 -5.35 27.64 -4.76
C TYR A 167 -4.93 26.16 -4.65
N GLU A 168 -3.86 25.88 -3.91
CA GLU A 168 -3.35 24.54 -3.64
C GLU A 168 -4.35 23.68 -2.85
N ASP A 169 -5.11 24.29 -1.93
CA ASP A 169 -6.11 23.58 -1.14
C ASP A 169 -7.33 23.23 -2.01
N ARG A 170 -7.70 24.12 -2.94
CA ARG A 170 -8.70 23.83 -3.98
C ARG A 170 -8.24 22.68 -4.88
N GLN A 171 -6.98 22.69 -5.33
CA GLN A 171 -6.45 21.60 -6.15
C GLN A 171 -6.45 20.25 -5.41
N MET A 172 -6.09 20.26 -4.12
CA MET A 172 -6.10 19.07 -3.27
C MET A 172 -7.50 18.47 -3.17
N PHE A 173 -8.51 19.26 -2.82
CA PHE A 173 -9.88 18.76 -2.71
C PHE A 173 -10.48 18.40 -4.07
N ALA A 174 -10.16 19.14 -5.14
CA ALA A 174 -10.61 18.79 -6.48
C ALA A 174 -10.08 17.43 -6.91
N GLY A 175 -8.80 17.15 -6.65
CA GLY A 175 -8.19 15.85 -6.91
C GLY A 175 -8.85 14.74 -6.09
N LEU A 176 -9.04 14.98 -4.79
CA LEU A 176 -9.63 14.02 -3.86
C LEU A 176 -11.07 13.64 -4.24
N LEU A 177 -11.91 14.63 -4.57
CA LEU A 177 -13.30 14.44 -4.99
C LEU A 177 -13.39 13.78 -6.37
N THR A 178 -12.53 14.17 -7.31
CA THR A 178 -12.48 13.57 -8.65
C THR A 178 -12.12 12.09 -8.58
N LEU A 179 -11.08 11.75 -7.81
CA LEU A 179 -10.69 10.36 -7.64
C LEU A 179 -11.81 9.52 -6.99
N ALA A 180 -12.43 10.05 -5.93
CA ALA A 180 -13.55 9.36 -5.28
C ALA A 180 -14.75 9.15 -6.21
N LYS A 181 -15.00 10.08 -7.16
CA LYS A 181 -16.03 9.92 -8.18
C LYS A 181 -15.67 8.83 -9.18
N GLN A 182 -14.42 8.79 -9.65
CA GLN A 182 -13.93 7.78 -10.59
C GLN A 182 -13.98 6.36 -10.00
N GLU A 183 -13.76 6.21 -8.69
CA GLU A 183 -13.81 4.94 -7.97
C GLU A 183 -15.26 4.40 -7.76
N GLY A 184 -16.27 5.23 -8.07
CA GLY A 184 -17.67 4.88 -7.90
C GLY A 184 -18.08 4.58 -6.45
N GLY A 185 -19.34 4.18 -6.28
CA GLY A 185 -19.95 3.95 -4.97
C GLY A 185 -20.24 5.23 -4.20
N ILE A 186 -20.42 5.10 -2.88
CA ILE A 186 -20.77 6.22 -2.00
C ILE A 186 -19.52 7.06 -1.71
N MET A 187 -19.46 8.30 -2.21
CA MET A 187 -18.29 9.18 -2.08
C MET A 187 -17.86 9.41 -0.62
N THR A 188 -18.80 9.59 0.31
CA THR A 188 -18.49 9.79 1.73
C THR A 188 -17.69 8.62 2.30
N ASN A 189 -18.00 7.39 1.88
CA ASN A 189 -17.28 6.18 2.30
C ASN A 189 -15.88 6.11 1.67
N ARG A 190 -15.73 6.56 0.40
CA ARG A 190 -14.42 6.64 -0.29
C ARG A 190 -13.46 7.64 0.34
N LEU A 191 -14.00 8.65 1.01
CA LEU A 191 -13.22 9.74 1.61
C LEU A 191 -13.06 9.62 3.13
N GLY A 192 -13.83 8.73 3.78
CA GLY A 192 -13.89 8.67 5.24
C GLY A 192 -14.48 9.96 5.85
N LEU A 193 -15.38 10.61 5.10
CA LEU A 193 -15.99 11.89 5.46
C LEU A 193 -17.50 11.73 5.63
N LYS A 194 -18.13 12.61 6.41
CA LYS A 194 -19.60 12.69 6.48
C LYS A 194 -20.15 13.46 5.28
N SER A 195 -21.46 13.35 4.99
CA SER A 195 -22.07 14.20 3.96
C SER A 195 -21.87 15.68 4.28
N THR A 196 -22.04 16.07 5.55
CA THR A 196 -21.83 17.43 6.01
C THR A 196 -20.40 17.93 5.82
N ASP A 197 -19.41 17.04 5.86
CA ASP A 197 -18.01 17.37 5.58
C ASP A 197 -17.82 17.67 4.09
N VAL A 198 -18.40 16.85 3.20
CA VAL A 198 -18.39 17.07 1.75
C VAL A 198 -19.12 18.36 1.38
N ASP A 199 -20.28 18.62 2.01
CA ASP A 199 -21.06 19.83 1.78
C ASP A 199 -20.27 21.10 2.16
N LYS A 200 -19.51 21.05 3.27
CA LYS A 200 -18.61 22.13 3.67
C LYS A 200 -17.45 22.31 2.69
N ILE A 201 -16.86 21.22 2.20
CA ILE A 201 -15.79 21.31 1.18
C ILE A 201 -16.32 22.05 -0.06
N LEU A 202 -17.50 21.67 -0.55
CA LEU A 202 -18.08 22.31 -1.74
C LEU A 202 -18.42 23.77 -1.47
N ALA A 203 -19.08 24.08 -0.35
CA ALA A 203 -19.47 25.44 -0.01
C ALA A 203 -18.25 26.37 0.18
N ILE A 204 -17.17 25.89 0.80
CA ILE A 204 -16.01 26.71 1.14
C ILE A 204 -15.04 26.81 -0.04
N TYR A 205 -14.75 25.72 -0.77
CA TYR A 205 -13.67 25.69 -1.77
C TYR A 205 -14.15 25.77 -3.21
N PHE A 206 -15.44 25.47 -3.45
CA PHE A 206 -16.04 25.38 -4.79
C PHE A 206 -17.41 26.07 -4.84
N PRO A 207 -17.49 27.37 -4.50
CA PRO A 207 -18.76 28.09 -4.40
C PRO A 207 -19.52 28.02 -5.74
N GLY A 208 -20.82 27.75 -5.67
CA GLY A 208 -21.67 27.60 -6.85
C GLY A 208 -21.57 26.24 -7.57
N PHE A 209 -20.73 25.32 -7.10
CA PHE A 209 -20.69 23.97 -7.67
C PHE A 209 -21.96 23.17 -7.35
N ASP A 210 -22.54 22.53 -8.36
CA ASP A 210 -23.75 21.72 -8.20
C ASP A 210 -23.47 20.42 -7.43
N ARG A 211 -23.91 20.37 -6.16
CA ARG A 211 -23.82 19.21 -5.26
C ARG A 211 -24.36 17.91 -5.85
N ARG A 212 -25.33 17.97 -6.78
CA ARG A 212 -25.93 16.78 -7.41
C ARG A 212 -24.95 16.05 -8.33
N LYS A 213 -23.96 16.76 -8.89
CA LYS A 213 -22.89 16.17 -9.72
C LYS A 213 -21.93 15.28 -8.93
N VAL A 214 -21.95 15.41 -7.61
CA VAL A 214 -21.15 14.60 -6.66
C VAL A 214 -21.83 13.26 -6.38
N THR A 215 -23.17 13.21 -6.38
CA THR A 215 -23.98 12.00 -6.13
C THR A 215 -24.33 11.20 -7.38
N SER A 216 -24.21 11.80 -8.57
CA SER A 216 -24.46 11.08 -9.83
C SER A 216 -23.31 10.11 -10.12
N SER A 217 -23.40 8.89 -9.59
CA SER A 217 -22.59 7.76 -10.04
C SER A 217 -23.34 7.03 -11.14
N GLU A 218 -22.79 6.97 -12.35
CA GLU A 218 -23.14 5.88 -13.25
C GLU A 218 -22.69 4.56 -12.61
N PRO A 219 -23.48 3.48 -12.69
CA PRO A 219 -23.08 2.19 -12.14
C PRO A 219 -21.81 1.71 -12.84
N GLN A 220 -20.70 1.69 -12.10
CA GLN A 220 -19.44 1.17 -12.62
C GLN A 220 -19.34 -0.35 -12.41
N PRO A 221 -18.81 -1.09 -13.41
CA PRO A 221 -18.84 -2.56 -13.45
C PRO A 221 -17.93 -3.25 -12.43
N LYS A 222 -17.02 -2.53 -11.76
CA LYS A 222 -16.16 -3.07 -10.68
C LYS A 222 -16.10 -2.09 -9.51
N GLN A 223 -16.99 -2.22 -8.54
CA GLN A 223 -16.91 -1.45 -7.30
C GLN A 223 -15.92 -2.13 -6.36
N THR A 224 -14.78 -1.50 -6.08
CA THR A 224 -13.89 -1.94 -5.00
C THR A 224 -14.54 -1.64 -3.64
N PRO A 225 -14.29 -2.43 -2.58
CA PRO A 225 -14.80 -2.10 -1.25
C PRO A 225 -14.27 -0.74 -0.75
N PRO A 226 -15.01 -0.04 0.14
CA PRO A 226 -14.55 1.21 0.71
C PRO A 226 -13.29 0.98 1.58
N PRO A 227 -12.41 1.99 1.72
CA PRO A 227 -11.17 1.82 2.49
C PRO A 227 -11.44 1.55 3.98
N GLY A 228 -10.81 0.51 4.53
CA GLY A 228 -10.85 0.20 5.97
C GLY A 228 -9.95 1.14 6.77
N ILE A 229 -10.53 2.19 7.38
CA ILE A 229 -9.77 3.20 8.13
C ILE A 229 -9.07 2.57 9.33
N ASN A 230 -7.73 2.70 9.40
CA ASN A 230 -6.97 2.29 10.56
C ASN A 230 -7.18 3.29 11.73
N PRO A 231 -7.69 2.84 12.90
CA PRO A 231 -8.05 3.74 13.99
C PRO A 231 -6.84 4.41 14.64
N ASP A 232 -5.68 3.75 14.68
CA ASP A 232 -4.45 4.29 15.26
C ASP A 232 -3.89 5.40 14.38
N VAL A 233 -3.84 5.18 13.06
CA VAL A 233 -3.43 6.20 12.08
C VAL A 233 -4.35 7.42 12.15
N LEU A 234 -5.67 7.20 12.24
CA LEU A 234 -6.62 8.29 12.41
C LEU A 234 -6.38 9.06 13.71
N SER A 235 -6.15 8.35 14.82
CA SER A 235 -5.85 8.96 16.13
C SER A 235 -4.59 9.83 16.08
N ILE A 236 -3.51 9.34 15.47
CA ILE A 236 -2.26 10.10 15.26
C ILE A 236 -2.52 11.35 14.43
N LEU A 237 -3.27 11.25 13.33
CA LEU A 237 -3.57 12.42 12.50
C LEU A 237 -4.40 13.46 13.26
N LEU A 238 -5.40 13.00 14.02
CA LEU A 238 -6.28 13.87 14.80
C LEU A 238 -5.59 14.52 16.00
N SER A 239 -4.52 13.93 16.55
CA SER A 239 -3.72 14.54 17.62
C SER A 239 -2.84 15.69 17.14
N HIS A 240 -2.57 15.75 15.84
CA HIS A 240 -1.82 16.83 15.19
C HIS A 240 -2.71 17.92 14.57
N VAL A 241 -4.03 17.85 14.74
CA VAL A 241 -4.95 18.89 14.27
C VAL A 241 -4.80 20.12 15.18
N PRO A 242 -4.45 21.31 14.64
CA PRO A 242 -4.34 22.52 15.44
C PRO A 242 -5.69 22.91 16.07
N CYS A 243 -5.65 23.46 17.27
CA CYS A 243 -6.81 24.04 17.94
C CYS A 243 -6.62 25.54 18.13
N ASP A 244 -7.71 26.31 18.07
CA ASP A 244 -7.69 27.71 18.50
C ASP A 244 -7.63 27.84 20.04
N GLN A 245 -7.56 29.07 20.54
CA GLN A 245 -7.53 29.34 21.99
C GLN A 245 -8.75 28.81 22.75
N ALA A 246 -9.87 28.59 22.06
CA ALA A 246 -11.10 28.01 22.63
C ALA A 246 -11.13 26.47 22.51
N GLY A 247 -10.05 25.85 22.04
CA GLY A 247 -9.96 24.40 21.85
C GLY A 247 -10.69 23.88 20.60
N ARG A 248 -11.17 24.76 19.71
CA ARG A 248 -11.86 24.35 18.48
C ARG A 248 -10.83 23.92 17.44
N LYS A 249 -11.00 22.71 16.91
CA LYS A 249 -10.14 22.15 15.88
C LYS A 249 -10.22 22.95 14.58
N ALA A 250 -9.06 23.18 13.95
CA ALA A 250 -8.99 23.73 12.61
C ALA A 250 -9.70 22.79 11.64
N HIS A 251 -10.85 23.22 11.14
CA HIS A 251 -11.77 22.36 10.40
C HIS A 251 -11.13 21.71 9.17
N LEU A 252 -10.34 22.48 8.41
CA LEU A 252 -9.61 21.99 7.24
C LEU A 252 -8.60 20.90 7.59
N ALA A 253 -7.84 21.09 8.67
CA ALA A 253 -6.88 20.10 9.15
C ALA A 253 -7.57 18.81 9.59
N GLU A 254 -8.74 18.91 10.22
CA GLU A 254 -9.54 17.75 10.60
C GLU A 254 -10.08 16.98 9.38
N LEU A 255 -10.58 17.67 8.35
CA LEU A 255 -11.02 17.06 7.10
C LEU A 255 -9.86 16.35 6.39
N LEU A 256 -8.70 17.01 6.32
CA LEU A 256 -7.50 16.44 5.73
C LEU A 256 -7.03 15.21 6.51
N ALA A 257 -7.03 15.25 7.84
CA ALA A 257 -6.67 14.11 8.69
C ALA A 257 -7.56 12.89 8.41
N LYS A 258 -8.88 13.08 8.33
CA LYS A 258 -9.83 11.99 8.01
C LYS A 258 -9.60 11.42 6.61
N ALA A 259 -9.44 12.31 5.62
CA ALA A 259 -9.16 11.91 4.25
C ALA A 259 -7.83 11.13 4.14
N ILE A 260 -6.76 11.61 4.76
CA ILE A 260 -5.47 10.91 4.79
C ILE A 260 -5.61 9.54 5.44
N ALA A 261 -6.28 9.44 6.59
CA ALA A 261 -6.47 8.15 7.27
C ALA A 261 -7.21 7.14 6.40
N CYS A 262 -8.27 7.60 5.72
CA CYS A 262 -9.04 6.77 4.79
C CYS A 262 -8.21 6.35 3.57
N ARG A 263 -7.54 7.29 2.90
CA ARG A 263 -6.73 7.02 1.71
C ARG A 263 -5.47 6.22 2.02
N ALA A 264 -4.93 6.30 3.23
CA ALA A 264 -3.77 5.51 3.65
C ALA A 264 -4.05 4.01 3.74
N ALA A 265 -5.32 3.60 3.85
CA ALA A 265 -5.71 2.18 3.86
C ALA A 265 -5.64 1.53 2.46
N LEU A 266 -5.71 2.31 1.38
CA LEU A 266 -5.62 1.80 0.01
C LEU A 266 -4.19 1.33 -0.31
N PRO A 267 -3.97 0.42 -1.28
CA PRO A 267 -2.64 0.09 -1.78
C PRO A 267 -1.93 1.30 -2.43
N GLY A 268 -0.65 1.15 -2.75
CA GLY A 268 0.12 2.17 -3.46
C GLY A 268 0.54 3.39 -2.65
N HIS A 269 0.88 4.46 -3.36
CA HIS A 269 1.38 5.73 -2.82
C HIS A 269 0.24 6.64 -2.34
N LEU A 270 0.32 7.13 -1.10
CA LEU A 270 -0.73 7.96 -0.49
C LEU A 270 -1.07 9.21 -1.31
N TRP A 271 -0.09 9.86 -1.95
CA TRP A 271 -0.37 11.06 -2.75
C TRP A 271 -1.22 10.72 -3.99
N VAL A 272 -1.00 9.56 -4.60
CA VAL A 272 -1.82 9.02 -5.70
C VAL A 272 -3.22 8.67 -5.19
N SER A 273 -3.32 7.99 -4.04
CA SER A 273 -4.59 7.67 -3.39
C SER A 273 -5.37 8.91 -2.93
N MET A 274 -4.71 10.06 -2.77
CA MET A 274 -5.33 11.35 -2.48
C MET A 274 -5.77 12.11 -3.75
N GLY A 275 -5.53 11.56 -4.95
CA GLY A 275 -5.85 12.20 -6.22
C GLY A 275 -4.95 13.38 -6.56
N LEU A 276 -3.75 13.46 -5.97
CA LEU A 276 -2.81 14.55 -6.20
C LEU A 276 -2.05 14.32 -7.51
N LEU A 277 -1.65 15.43 -8.14
CA LEU A 277 -0.95 15.42 -9.42
C LEU A 277 0.56 15.19 -9.27
N LYS A 278 1.12 15.54 -8.11
CA LYS A 278 2.54 15.39 -7.80
C LYS A 278 2.73 15.10 -6.33
N ARG A 279 3.75 14.30 -6.02
CA ARG A 279 4.12 13.93 -4.66
C ARG A 279 4.34 15.13 -3.70
N PRO A 280 5.04 16.22 -4.07
CA PRO A 280 5.23 17.37 -3.18
C PRO A 280 3.94 18.02 -2.68
N GLN A 281 2.83 17.89 -3.42
CA GLN A 281 1.55 18.49 -3.02
C GLN A 281 1.03 17.93 -1.69
N LEU A 282 1.26 16.64 -1.42
CA LEU A 282 0.86 16.03 -0.15
C LEU A 282 1.67 16.61 1.01
N THR A 283 2.98 16.70 0.83
CA THR A 283 3.88 17.29 1.84
C THR A 283 3.54 18.75 2.09
N ALA A 284 3.26 19.54 1.05
CA ALA A 284 2.86 20.92 1.18
C ALA A 284 1.54 21.07 1.96
N ALA A 285 0.54 20.23 1.66
CA ALA A 285 -0.73 20.22 2.39
C ALA A 285 -0.54 19.85 3.88
N ILE A 286 0.27 18.83 4.17
CA ILE A 286 0.57 18.43 5.56
C ILE A 286 1.35 19.52 6.29
N ARG A 287 2.35 20.17 5.67
CA ARG A 287 3.07 21.30 6.27
C ARG A 287 2.14 22.46 6.61
N ARG A 288 1.15 22.75 5.75
CA ARG A 288 0.20 23.85 5.94
C ARG A 288 -0.83 23.56 7.03
N HIS A 289 -1.40 22.35 7.04
CA HIS A 289 -2.59 22.05 7.85
C HIS A 289 -2.31 21.17 9.07
N LEU A 290 -1.22 20.40 9.07
CA LEU A 290 -0.78 19.53 10.18
C LEU A 290 0.69 19.82 10.51
N PRO A 291 1.05 21.08 10.86
CA PRO A 291 2.45 21.50 10.97
C PRO A 291 3.24 20.70 12.01
N THR A 292 2.62 20.30 13.12
CA THR A 292 3.27 19.47 14.15
C THR A 292 3.57 18.06 13.65
N LEU A 293 2.72 17.49 12.78
CA LEU A 293 2.99 16.21 12.11
C LEU A 293 4.16 16.36 11.13
N ALA A 294 4.19 17.50 10.42
CA ALA A 294 5.27 17.81 9.49
C ALA A 294 6.63 17.90 10.18
N LEU A 295 6.67 18.59 11.33
CA LEU A 295 7.85 18.70 12.17
C LEU A 295 8.28 17.35 12.76
N ALA A 296 7.33 16.50 13.16
CA ALA A 296 7.63 15.19 13.70
C ALA A 296 8.26 14.24 12.65
N ASN A 297 7.89 14.40 11.38
CA ASN A 297 8.51 13.71 10.25
C ASN A 297 9.73 14.47 9.67
N ASN A 298 10.62 14.96 10.54
CA ASN A 298 11.77 15.80 10.17
C ASN A 298 12.81 15.12 9.27
N LYS A 299 12.85 13.78 9.22
CA LYS A 299 13.75 13.01 8.34
C LYS A 299 13.19 12.79 6.94
N GLY A 300 11.99 13.29 6.63
CA GLY A 300 11.41 13.20 5.28
C GLY A 300 10.97 11.79 4.89
N MET A 301 10.47 11.00 5.85
CA MET A 301 9.94 9.68 5.56
C MET A 301 8.68 9.80 4.70
N ARG A 302 8.44 8.85 3.78
CA ARG A 302 7.20 8.77 3.00
C ARG A 302 6.01 8.72 3.96
N TRP A 303 5.04 9.63 3.80
CA TRP A 303 3.94 9.85 4.76
C TRP A 303 3.22 8.59 5.23
N LYS A 304 2.87 7.70 4.30
CA LYS A 304 2.22 6.44 4.65
C LYS A 304 3.10 5.58 5.54
N ARG A 305 4.40 5.42 5.22
CA ARG A 305 5.34 4.67 6.05
C ARG A 305 5.51 5.30 7.43
N TYR A 306 5.60 6.62 7.48
CA TYR A 306 5.69 7.37 8.73
C TYR A 306 4.48 7.10 9.64
N LEU A 307 3.26 7.29 9.13
CA LEU A 307 2.03 7.12 9.90
C LEU A 307 1.87 5.70 10.44
N PHE A 308 2.13 4.69 9.60
CA PHE A 308 2.02 3.30 10.02
C PHE A 308 3.14 2.90 10.99
N LYS A 309 4.35 3.45 10.86
CA LYS A 309 5.43 3.27 11.86
C LYS A 309 5.00 3.80 13.22
N GLN A 310 4.48 5.03 13.28
CA GLN A 310 3.98 5.63 14.52
C GLN A 310 2.87 4.77 15.17
N ALA A 311 1.93 4.28 14.35
CA ALA A 311 0.87 3.38 14.82
C ALA A 311 1.39 2.05 15.38
N CYS A 312 2.46 1.49 14.81
CA CYS A 312 3.11 0.30 15.36
C CYS A 312 3.85 0.59 16.67
N ASP A 313 4.61 1.69 16.73
CA ASP A 313 5.39 2.09 17.90
C ASP A 313 4.46 2.31 19.12
N MET A 314 3.30 2.95 18.92
CA MET A 314 2.29 3.16 19.97
C MET A 314 1.72 1.86 20.56
N ASN A 315 1.68 0.78 19.77
CA ASN A 315 1.12 -0.50 20.15
C ASN A 315 2.20 -1.49 20.63
N GLY A 316 3.43 -1.02 20.92
CA GLY A 316 4.56 -1.86 21.34
C GLY A 316 5.06 -2.82 20.24
N GLY A 317 4.68 -2.57 18.98
CA GLY A 317 5.07 -3.39 17.85
C GLY A 317 6.37 -2.88 17.22
N VAL A 318 7.23 -3.80 16.76
CA VAL A 318 8.45 -3.45 16.03
C VAL A 318 8.17 -3.55 14.53
N MET A 319 8.03 -2.42 13.84
CA MET A 319 7.95 -2.39 12.37
C MET A 319 9.35 -2.37 11.72
N CYS A 320 10.36 -1.85 12.44
CA CYS A 320 11.70 -1.64 11.89
C CYS A 320 12.63 -2.81 12.24
N LYS A 321 13.24 -3.43 11.22
CA LYS A 321 14.19 -4.52 11.41
C LYS A 321 15.58 -4.05 11.87
N SER A 322 15.90 -2.77 11.72
CA SER A 322 17.21 -2.19 12.05
C SER A 322 17.09 -1.16 13.15
N PRO A 323 18.00 -1.14 14.14
CA PRO A 323 18.04 -0.11 15.18
C PRO A 323 18.45 1.27 14.62
N ASN A 324 19.12 1.32 13.46
CA ASN A 324 19.48 2.56 12.76
C ASN A 324 18.88 2.58 11.35
N CYS A 325 18.16 3.65 11.00
CA CYS A 325 17.57 3.79 9.68
C CYS A 325 18.62 3.89 8.57
N ALA A 326 19.77 4.55 8.81
CA ALA A 326 20.80 4.73 7.78
C ALA A 326 21.42 3.40 7.34
N ASP A 327 21.48 2.42 8.24
CA ASP A 327 22.03 1.08 7.99
C ASP A 327 20.94 0.07 7.60
N CYS A 328 19.69 0.52 7.47
CA CYS A 328 18.57 -0.33 7.13
C CYS A 328 18.54 -0.60 5.62
N SER A 329 18.53 -1.88 5.24
CA SER A 329 18.37 -2.31 3.85
C SER A 329 17.10 -1.77 3.17
N ASP A 330 16.11 -1.32 3.96
CA ASP A 330 14.82 -0.80 3.48
C ASP A 330 14.75 0.75 3.51
N TYR A 331 15.87 1.45 3.71
CA TYR A 331 15.91 2.92 3.84
C TYR A 331 15.22 3.63 2.67
N HIS A 332 15.50 3.26 1.42
CA HIS A 332 14.91 3.86 0.22
C HIS A 332 13.39 3.65 0.08
N LEU A 333 12.82 2.62 0.74
CA LEU A 333 11.36 2.40 0.79
C LEU A 333 10.70 3.40 1.74
N CYS A 334 11.44 3.80 2.77
CA CYS A 334 11.01 4.73 3.80
C CYS A 334 11.31 6.17 3.41
N PHE A 335 12.40 6.42 2.69
CA PHE A 335 12.90 7.74 2.35
C PHE A 335 13.12 7.83 0.84
N ALA A 336 12.62 8.88 0.20
CA ALA A 336 12.88 9.14 -1.21
C ALA A 336 12.88 10.65 -1.46
N PRO A 337 13.64 11.16 -2.43
CA PRO A 337 13.67 12.59 -2.75
C PRO A 337 12.26 13.12 -3.01
N GLU A 338 11.96 14.35 -2.60
CA GLU A 338 10.64 14.97 -2.84
C GLU A 338 10.35 15.19 -4.34
N ASN A 339 11.41 15.24 -5.17
CA ASN A 339 11.35 15.49 -6.61
C ASN A 339 11.32 14.21 -7.47
N ALA A 340 11.30 13.02 -6.85
CA ALA A 340 11.27 11.73 -7.52
C ALA A 340 9.84 11.21 -7.73
#